data_AF-I6X9E8-F1
#
_entry.id   AF-I6X9E8-F1
#
_cell.length_a   1.000
_cell.length_b   1.000
_cell.length_c   1.000
_cell.angle_alpha   90.00
_cell.angle_beta   90.00
_cell.angle_gamma   90.00
#
_symmetry.space_group_name_H-M   'P 1'
#
loop_
_entity.id
_entity.type
_entity.pdbx_description
1 polymer ?
#
loop_
_entity_poly.entity_id
_entity_poly.type
_entity_poly.pdbx_seq_one_letter_code
_entity_poly.pdbx_strand_id
1 'polypeptide(L)'
;MLGPIRQPRLTVRPGRLPGMIAGVAAKRMNREQFFRAASGLDEDRLRKALWNLYWRGTANMRERIEAELASAGRARPARKIKPPADPDIVGWEVDEFVSLARSGAYLGGDRRVSPRERSRWRFTFKRLAAEAQDALRAEDAEPAASALEQLIDLAREADGYDYFRSDDPVAAAGFVVSDVAAAGHPHFREFAAEIGAAIPP
;
A
#
# COMPACT_ATOMS: atom_id res chain seq x y z
N MET A 1 60.11 -10.39 -35.04
CA MET A 1 59.56 -10.52 -33.68
C MET A 1 59.56 -9.16 -32.99
N LEU A 2 58.70 -8.22 -33.42
CA LEU A 2 58.58 -6.92 -32.75
C LEU A 2 57.31 -6.91 -31.88
N GLY A 3 57.52 -6.61 -30.60
CA GLY A 3 56.54 -6.75 -29.53
C GLY A 3 55.38 -5.74 -29.56
N PRO A 4 54.38 -5.95 -28.70
CA PRO A 4 53.08 -5.28 -28.74
C PRO A 4 53.17 -3.79 -28.37
N ILE A 5 52.49 -2.98 -29.20
CA ILE A 5 52.37 -1.53 -29.07
C ILE A 5 51.53 -1.21 -27.82
N ARG A 6 52.15 -0.53 -26.84
CA ARG A 6 51.51 -0.04 -25.62
C ARG A 6 50.45 1.00 -25.98
N GLN A 7 49.19 0.72 -25.67
CA GLN A 7 48.13 1.72 -25.74
C GLN A 7 48.27 2.75 -24.60
N PRO A 8 48.11 4.06 -24.88
CA PRO A 8 48.30 5.11 -23.91
C PRO A 8 47.18 5.17 -22.88
N ARG A 9 47.56 5.24 -21.60
CA ARG A 9 46.67 5.54 -20.46
C ARG A 9 46.19 6.99 -20.57
N LEU A 10 44.97 7.20 -21.06
CA LEU A 10 44.27 8.47 -20.90
C LEU A 10 43.75 8.57 -19.47
N THR A 11 44.49 9.29 -18.63
CA THR A 11 44.05 9.75 -17.31
C THR A 11 42.83 10.66 -17.46
N VAL A 12 41.64 10.13 -17.20
CA VAL A 12 40.41 10.92 -17.05
C VAL A 12 40.50 11.64 -15.70
N ARG A 13 40.76 12.96 -15.74
CA ARG A 13 40.62 13.82 -14.55
C ARG A 13 39.13 13.92 -14.19
N PRO A 14 38.72 13.59 -12.96
CA PRO A 14 37.34 13.79 -12.51
C PRO A 14 37.10 15.29 -12.29
N GLY A 15 36.59 15.96 -13.32
CA GLY A 15 36.03 17.31 -13.23
C GLY A 15 34.73 17.26 -12.42
N ARG A 16 34.84 17.67 -11.16
CA ARG A 16 33.78 17.99 -10.19
C ARG A 16 32.56 18.63 -10.89
N LEU A 17 31.41 17.94 -10.91
CA LEU A 17 30.11 18.49 -11.31
C LEU A 17 29.52 19.30 -10.14
N PRO A 18 29.42 20.63 -10.21
CA PRO A 18 28.70 21.44 -9.23
C PRO A 18 27.32 21.75 -9.80
N GLY A 19 26.32 20.97 -9.38
CA GLY A 19 24.94 21.13 -9.84
C GLY A 19 23.95 20.53 -8.87
N MET A 20 24.11 20.82 -7.58
CA MET A 20 23.03 20.62 -6.60
C MET A 20 21.88 21.55 -6.94
N ILE A 21 21.04 21.14 -7.89
CA ILE A 21 19.64 21.54 -7.89
C ILE A 21 18.92 20.44 -7.10
N ALA A 22 19.28 20.31 -5.82
CA ALA A 22 18.42 19.66 -4.84
C ALA A 22 17.24 20.61 -4.70
N GLY A 23 16.30 20.51 -5.64
CA GLY A 23 15.04 21.23 -5.60
C GLY A 23 14.49 21.04 -4.20
N VAL A 24 14.30 22.17 -3.51
CA VAL A 24 13.67 22.25 -2.20
C VAL A 24 12.43 21.38 -2.30
N ALA A 25 12.50 20.17 -1.77
CA ALA A 25 11.36 19.30 -1.63
C ALA A 25 10.51 20.01 -0.57
N ALA A 26 9.74 20.99 -1.02
CA ALA A 26 8.78 21.73 -0.21
C ALA A 26 8.02 20.66 0.54
N LYS A 27 8.25 20.60 1.85
CA LYS A 27 7.89 19.52 2.77
C LYS A 27 6.42 19.15 2.53
N ARG A 28 6.16 18.23 1.61
CA ARG A 28 4.81 17.85 1.22
C ARG A 28 4.25 17.08 2.40
N MET A 29 3.05 17.45 2.82
CA MET A 29 2.33 16.67 3.81
C MET A 29 2.19 15.24 3.28
N ASN A 30 2.51 14.26 4.12
CA ASN A 30 2.18 12.87 3.80
C ASN A 30 0.65 12.67 3.89
N ARG A 31 0.19 11.49 3.49
CA ARG A 31 -1.24 11.15 3.49
C ARG A 31 -1.88 11.36 4.87
N GLU A 32 -1.27 10.84 5.94
CA GLU A 32 -1.81 10.94 7.30
C GLU A 32 -1.90 12.38 7.80
N GLN A 33 -0.87 13.18 7.55
CA GLN A 33 -0.84 14.60 7.90
C GLN A 33 -1.94 15.36 7.16
N PHE A 34 -2.16 15.04 5.88
CA PHE A 34 -3.24 15.64 5.09
C PHE A 34 -4.61 15.25 5.65
N PHE A 35 -4.86 13.97 5.91
CA PHE A 35 -6.16 13.53 6.47
C PHE A 35 -6.41 14.09 7.86
N ARG A 36 -5.40 14.17 8.72
CA ARG A 36 -5.51 14.81 10.04
C ARG A 36 -5.80 16.31 9.95
N ALA A 37 -5.22 17.00 8.97
CA ALA A 37 -5.53 18.41 8.73
C ALA A 37 -6.94 18.60 8.14
N ALA A 38 -7.36 17.70 7.26
CA ALA A 38 -8.66 17.74 6.61
C ALA A 38 -9.81 17.32 7.54
N SER A 39 -9.58 16.44 8.51
CA SER A 39 -10.62 15.94 9.43
C SER A 39 -11.22 17.04 10.33
N GLY A 40 -10.51 18.15 10.53
CA GLY A 40 -11.03 19.31 11.26
C GLY A 40 -11.85 20.28 10.40
N LEU A 41 -12.00 20.02 9.10
CA LEU A 41 -12.78 20.85 8.19
C LEU A 41 -14.21 20.31 8.09
N ASP A 42 -15.18 21.21 8.22
CA ASP A 42 -16.57 20.92 7.86
C ASP A 42 -16.73 20.71 6.34
N GLU A 43 -17.88 20.16 5.95
CA GLU A 43 -18.18 19.83 4.56
C GLU A 43 -18.07 21.04 3.63
N ASP A 44 -18.51 22.23 4.06
CA ASP A 44 -18.46 23.45 3.23
C ASP A 44 -17.02 23.89 2.96
N ARG A 45 -16.15 23.81 3.98
CA ARG A 45 -14.72 24.08 3.81
C ARG A 45 -14.05 23.07 2.90
N LEU A 46 -14.41 21.78 3.01
CA LEU A 46 -13.90 20.72 2.12
C LEU A 46 -14.33 20.96 0.67
N ARG A 47 -15.62 21.24 0.42
CA ARG A 47 -16.12 21.60 -0.91
C ARG A 47 -15.41 22.83 -1.47
N LYS A 48 -15.18 23.86 -0.65
CA LYS A 48 -14.44 25.06 -1.05
C LYS A 48 -12.99 24.76 -1.41
N ALA A 49 -12.31 23.90 -0.64
CA ALA A 49 -10.95 23.48 -0.94
C ALA A 49 -10.89 22.68 -2.27
N LEU A 50 -11.81 21.74 -2.47
CA LEU A 50 -11.93 20.97 -3.71
C LEU A 50 -12.23 21.88 -4.91
N TRP A 51 -13.14 22.85 -4.76
CA TRP A 51 -13.44 23.86 -5.78
C TRP A 51 -12.20 24.67 -6.17
N ASN A 52 -11.43 25.14 -5.17
CA ASN A 52 -10.18 25.86 -5.44
C ASN A 52 -9.15 24.99 -6.17
N LEU A 53 -9.03 23.72 -5.79
CA LEU A 53 -8.14 22.75 -6.46
C LEU A 53 -8.60 22.48 -7.90
N TYR A 54 -9.89 22.29 -8.12
CA TYR A 54 -10.47 22.10 -9.45
C TYR A 54 -10.20 23.33 -10.34
N TRP A 55 -10.53 24.52 -9.85
CA TRP A 55 -10.41 25.76 -10.61
C TRP A 55 -8.96 26.13 -10.95
N ARG A 56 -8.03 25.96 -9.99
CA ARG A 56 -6.60 26.27 -10.19
C ARG A 56 -5.78 25.09 -10.75
N GLY A 57 -6.38 23.90 -10.83
CA GLY A 57 -5.73 22.67 -11.28
C GLY A 57 -5.47 22.66 -12.78
N THR A 58 -4.57 21.76 -13.19
CA THR A 58 -4.34 21.47 -14.62
C THR A 58 -5.53 20.72 -15.22
N ALA A 59 -5.62 20.66 -16.56
CA ALA A 59 -6.68 19.92 -17.25
C ALA A 59 -6.79 18.44 -16.77
N ASN A 60 -5.66 17.75 -16.65
CA ASN A 60 -5.60 16.38 -16.12
C ASN A 60 -6.15 16.30 -14.67
N MET A 61 -5.81 17.27 -13.81
CA MET A 61 -6.36 17.28 -12.44
C MET A 61 -7.89 17.45 -12.45
N ARG A 62 -8.41 18.33 -13.32
CA ARG A 62 -9.85 18.53 -13.47
C ARG A 62 -10.57 17.29 -13.98
N GLU A 63 -10.04 16.64 -15.02
CA GLU A 63 -10.58 15.39 -15.56
C GLU A 63 -10.66 14.29 -14.49
N ARG A 64 -9.64 14.18 -13.64
CA ARG A 64 -9.65 13.22 -12.52
C ARG A 64 -10.73 13.55 -11.50
N ILE A 65 -10.87 14.82 -11.10
CA ILE A 65 -11.90 15.24 -10.16
C ILE A 65 -13.30 15.00 -10.76
N GLU A 66 -13.52 15.34 -12.03
CA GLU A 66 -14.78 15.10 -12.74
C GLU A 66 -15.12 13.62 -12.82
N ALA A 67 -14.13 12.75 -13.08
CA ALA A 67 -14.31 11.31 -13.08
C ALA A 67 -14.70 10.77 -11.69
N GLU A 68 -14.09 11.27 -10.62
CA GLU A 68 -14.44 10.91 -9.24
C GLU A 68 -15.86 11.38 -8.88
N LEU A 69 -16.22 12.62 -9.21
CA LEU A 69 -17.57 13.16 -8.97
C LEU A 69 -18.64 12.41 -9.77
N ALA A 70 -18.33 12.02 -11.01
CA ALA A 70 -19.23 11.20 -11.84
C ALA A 70 -19.36 9.76 -11.31
N SER A 71 -18.28 9.19 -10.76
CA SER A 71 -18.31 7.85 -10.16
C SER A 71 -19.00 7.83 -8.80
N ALA A 72 -19.01 8.94 -8.04
CA ALA A 72 -19.69 8.99 -6.75
C ALA A 72 -21.20 8.68 -6.86
N GLY A 73 -21.83 9.07 -7.97
CA GLY A 73 -23.22 8.72 -8.26
C GLY A 73 -23.41 7.37 -8.99
N ARG A 74 -22.36 6.83 -9.60
CA ARG A 74 -22.40 5.60 -10.38
C ARG A 74 -21.64 4.53 -9.60
N ALA A 75 -22.36 3.75 -8.81
CA ALA A 75 -21.83 2.53 -8.19
C ALA A 75 -20.89 1.87 -9.19
N ARG A 76 -19.60 1.81 -8.83
CA ARG A 76 -18.50 1.40 -9.71
C ARG A 76 -19.00 0.18 -10.51
N PRO A 77 -18.91 0.20 -11.86
CA PRO A 77 -19.59 -0.78 -12.71
C PRO A 77 -19.30 -2.16 -12.14
N ALA A 78 -20.37 -2.89 -11.79
CA ALA A 78 -20.30 -4.18 -11.12
C ALA A 78 -19.26 -5.03 -11.85
N ARG A 79 -18.06 -5.09 -11.27
CA ARG A 79 -16.97 -5.88 -11.83
C ARG A 79 -17.56 -7.28 -11.88
N LYS A 80 -17.57 -7.89 -13.07
CA LYS A 80 -18.12 -9.25 -13.29
C LYS A 80 -17.80 -10.06 -12.04
N ILE A 81 -18.84 -10.40 -11.27
CA ILE A 81 -18.69 -10.91 -9.91
C ILE A 81 -17.94 -12.23 -10.07
N LYS A 82 -16.62 -12.18 -9.90
CA LYS A 82 -15.84 -13.39 -9.72
C LYS A 82 -16.42 -14.03 -8.47
N PRO A 83 -16.63 -15.36 -8.45
CA PRO A 83 -16.92 -16.03 -7.19
C PRO A 83 -15.90 -15.56 -6.16
N PRO A 84 -16.35 -15.24 -4.92
CA PRO A 84 -15.46 -14.75 -3.89
C PRO A 84 -14.28 -15.72 -3.75
N ALA A 85 -13.12 -15.19 -3.40
CA ALA A 85 -11.99 -16.03 -3.02
C ALA A 85 -12.43 -16.99 -1.90
N ASP A 86 -11.92 -18.21 -1.95
CA ASP A 86 -12.21 -19.24 -0.95
C ASP A 86 -11.58 -18.82 0.40
N PRO A 87 -12.40 -18.56 1.44
CA PRO A 87 -11.91 -18.08 2.74
C PRO A 87 -10.87 -19.00 3.37
N ASP A 88 -11.03 -20.32 3.25
CA ASP A 88 -10.11 -21.29 3.86
C ASP A 88 -8.74 -21.27 3.17
N ILE A 89 -8.74 -21.21 1.84
CA ILE A 89 -7.50 -21.11 1.05
C ILE A 89 -6.79 -19.80 1.36
N VAL A 90 -7.52 -18.68 1.40
CA VAL A 90 -6.93 -17.38 1.72
C VAL A 90 -6.38 -17.36 3.14
N GLY A 91 -7.11 -17.92 4.11
CA GLY A 91 -6.66 -18.05 5.49
C GLY A 91 -5.34 -18.82 5.60
N TRP A 92 -5.24 -19.96 4.91
CA TRP A 92 -4.02 -20.77 4.87
C TRP A 92 -2.85 -20.04 4.21
N GLU A 93 -3.07 -19.38 3.07
CA GLU A 93 -2.01 -18.62 2.38
C GLU A 93 -1.50 -17.43 3.21
N VAL A 94 -2.40 -16.78 3.95
CA VAL A 94 -2.04 -15.69 4.86
C VAL A 94 -1.23 -16.21 6.05
N ASP A 95 -1.66 -17.30 6.68
CA ASP A 95 -0.92 -17.92 7.79
C ASP A 95 0.50 -18.30 7.35
N GLU A 96 0.66 -18.94 6.18
CA GLU A 96 1.98 -19.28 5.63
C GLU A 96 2.84 -18.03 5.41
N PHE A 97 2.27 -17.01 4.77
CA PHE A 97 2.98 -15.75 4.49
C PHE A 97 3.43 -15.03 5.76
N VAL A 98 2.54 -14.92 6.75
CA VAL A 98 2.81 -14.27 8.04
C VAL A 98 3.87 -15.06 8.82
N SER A 99 3.77 -16.39 8.84
CA SER A 99 4.75 -17.28 9.47
C SER A 99 6.15 -17.12 8.83
N LEU A 100 6.22 -17.08 7.49
CA LEU A 100 7.47 -16.83 6.77
C LEU A 100 8.05 -15.44 7.09
N ALA A 101 7.22 -14.40 7.13
CA ALA A 101 7.63 -13.04 7.49
C ALA A 101 8.20 -12.97 8.92
N ARG A 102 7.45 -13.47 9.91
CA ARG A 102 7.87 -13.47 11.32
C ARG A 102 9.13 -14.31 11.56
N SER A 103 9.37 -15.35 10.76
CA SER A 103 10.60 -16.15 10.83
C SER A 103 11.84 -15.47 10.21
N GLY A 104 11.69 -14.27 9.62
CA GLY A 104 12.78 -13.51 8.99
C GLY A 104 13.12 -13.96 7.57
N ALA A 105 12.33 -14.85 6.96
CA ALA A 105 12.65 -15.44 5.66
C ALA A 105 12.72 -14.41 4.52
N TYR A 106 12.04 -13.27 4.67
CA TYR A 106 12.04 -12.17 3.70
C TYR A 106 13.25 -11.22 3.80
N LEU A 107 14.07 -11.31 4.85
CA LEU A 107 15.28 -10.47 5.02
C LEU A 107 16.49 -10.99 4.24
N GLY A 108 16.57 -12.31 4.06
CA GLY A 108 17.64 -12.98 3.32
C GLY A 108 18.16 -14.23 4.03
N GLY A 109 18.98 -15.00 3.34
CA GLY A 109 19.61 -16.21 3.89
C GLY A 109 18.70 -17.44 3.98
N ASP A 110 17.40 -17.25 4.18
CA ASP A 110 16.45 -18.37 4.21
C ASP A 110 16.20 -18.93 2.79
N ARG A 111 16.12 -20.27 2.71
CA ARG A 111 15.88 -21.03 1.47
C ARG A 111 14.39 -21.19 1.17
N ARG A 112 13.52 -21.05 2.18
CA ARG A 112 12.05 -21.15 2.03
C ARG A 112 11.51 -20.05 1.13
N VAL A 113 12.10 -18.85 1.19
CA VAL A 113 11.71 -17.71 0.35
C VAL A 113 12.85 -17.39 -0.63
N SER A 114 12.57 -17.57 -1.93
CA SER A 114 13.56 -17.31 -2.97
C SER A 114 13.91 -15.81 -3.05
N PRO A 115 15.11 -15.41 -3.54
CA PRO A 115 15.45 -14.00 -3.72
C PRO A 115 14.45 -13.20 -4.56
N ARG A 116 13.81 -13.85 -5.54
CA ARG A 116 12.79 -13.24 -6.41
C ARG A 116 11.48 -13.01 -5.66
N GLU A 117 11.11 -13.93 -4.80
CA GLU A 117 9.92 -13.77 -3.95
C GLU A 117 10.16 -12.70 -2.88
N ARG A 118 11.37 -12.67 -2.31
CA ARG A 118 11.78 -11.63 -1.35
C ARG A 118 11.64 -10.21 -1.89
N SER A 119 11.87 -9.96 -3.17
CA SER A 119 11.66 -8.62 -3.75
C SER A 119 10.19 -8.34 -4.09
N ARG A 120 9.36 -9.38 -4.16
CA ARG A 120 7.94 -9.31 -4.53
C ARG A 120 6.98 -9.40 -3.35
N TRP A 121 7.48 -9.48 -2.12
CA TRP A 121 6.67 -9.56 -0.89
C TRP A 121 5.51 -8.56 -0.87
N ARG A 122 5.72 -7.32 -1.34
CA ARG A 122 4.70 -6.25 -1.42
C ARG A 122 3.52 -6.64 -2.31
N PHE A 123 3.78 -7.32 -3.42
CA PHE A 123 2.73 -7.79 -4.32
C PHE A 123 1.98 -8.97 -3.69
N THR A 124 2.67 -9.83 -2.95
CA THR A 124 2.06 -10.91 -2.19
C THR A 124 1.13 -10.35 -1.11
N PHE A 125 1.60 -9.44 -0.27
CA PHE A 125 0.79 -8.77 0.76
C PHE A 125 -0.45 -8.12 0.15
N LYS A 126 -0.29 -7.33 -0.92
CA LYS A 126 -1.41 -6.67 -1.62
C LYS A 126 -2.43 -7.66 -2.17
N ARG A 127 -1.95 -8.75 -2.77
CA ARG A 127 -2.81 -9.80 -3.33
C ARG A 127 -3.61 -10.46 -2.21
N LEU A 128 -2.95 -10.89 -1.14
CA LEU A 128 -3.60 -11.56 -0.01
C LEU A 128 -4.60 -10.63 0.69
N ALA A 129 -4.26 -9.37 0.91
CA ALA A 129 -5.20 -8.40 1.48
C ALA A 129 -6.45 -8.20 0.60
N ALA A 130 -6.27 -8.12 -0.73
CA ALA A 130 -7.38 -7.99 -1.66
C ALA A 130 -8.24 -9.26 -1.72
N GLU A 131 -7.61 -10.44 -1.68
CA GLU A 131 -8.31 -11.72 -1.68
C GLU A 131 -9.04 -11.97 -0.37
N ALA A 132 -8.48 -11.58 0.77
CA ALA A 132 -9.16 -11.67 2.07
C ALA A 132 -10.35 -10.70 2.17
N GLN A 133 -10.22 -9.48 1.65
CA GLN A 133 -11.37 -8.58 1.48
C GLN A 133 -12.43 -9.16 0.54
N ASP A 134 -12.02 -9.83 -0.53
CA ASP A 134 -12.93 -10.47 -1.47
C ASP A 134 -13.69 -11.63 -0.82
N ALA A 135 -12.99 -12.41 0.01
CA ALA A 135 -13.49 -13.58 0.74
C ALA A 135 -14.41 -13.21 1.91
N LEU A 136 -14.37 -11.97 2.43
CA LEU A 136 -15.37 -11.48 3.38
C LEU A 136 -16.81 -11.48 2.83
N ARG A 137 -16.97 -11.62 1.51
CA ARG A 137 -18.27 -11.73 0.84
C ARG A 137 -18.81 -13.17 0.83
N ALA A 138 -18.04 -14.15 1.28
CA ALA A 138 -18.50 -15.53 1.44
C ALA A 138 -19.48 -15.67 2.61
N GLU A 139 -20.24 -16.76 2.63
CA GLU A 139 -21.19 -17.04 3.71
C GLU A 139 -20.46 -17.33 5.03
N ASP A 140 -19.36 -18.07 4.98
CA ASP A 140 -18.44 -18.28 6.11
C ASP A 140 -17.20 -17.38 5.95
N ALA A 141 -17.29 -16.17 6.48
CA ALA A 141 -16.26 -15.14 6.33
C ALA A 141 -15.22 -15.14 7.47
N GLU A 142 -15.36 -16.02 8.47
CA GLU A 142 -14.48 -16.07 9.66
C GLU A 142 -13.00 -16.28 9.31
N PRO A 143 -12.61 -17.24 8.45
CA PRO A 143 -11.22 -17.40 8.02
C PRO A 143 -10.66 -16.16 7.33
N ALA A 144 -11.49 -15.47 6.54
CA ALA A 144 -11.10 -14.25 5.84
C ALA A 144 -10.94 -13.04 6.79
N ALA A 145 -11.77 -12.94 7.82
CA ALA A 145 -11.65 -11.94 8.87
C ALA A 145 -10.34 -12.15 9.65
N SER A 146 -10.10 -13.38 10.12
CA SER A 146 -8.85 -13.77 10.80
C SER A 146 -7.62 -13.49 9.94
N ALA A 147 -7.70 -13.75 8.63
CA ALA A 147 -6.63 -13.46 7.69
C ALA A 147 -6.33 -11.95 7.58
N LEU A 148 -7.36 -11.12 7.52
CA LEU A 148 -7.19 -9.66 7.49
C LEU A 148 -6.57 -9.11 8.77
N GLU A 149 -6.99 -9.63 9.92
CA GLU A 149 -6.41 -9.27 11.23
C GLU A 149 -4.92 -9.58 11.26
N GLN A 150 -4.52 -10.80 10.87
CA GLN A 150 -3.11 -11.18 10.80
C GLN A 150 -2.29 -10.28 9.87
N LEU A 151 -2.83 -9.89 8.72
CA LEU A 151 -2.15 -8.98 7.79
C LEU A 151 -2.01 -7.57 8.38
N ILE A 152 -3.01 -7.09 9.11
CA ILE A 152 -2.95 -5.79 9.80
C ILE A 152 -1.93 -5.84 10.93
N ASP A 153 -1.95 -6.88 11.75
CA ASP A 153 -0.99 -7.05 12.84
C ASP A 153 0.43 -7.16 12.31
N LEU A 154 0.66 -7.95 11.25
CA LEU A 154 1.98 -8.02 10.61
C LEU A 154 2.43 -6.63 10.11
N ALA A 155 1.51 -5.84 9.55
CA ALA A 155 1.83 -4.50 9.07
C ALA A 155 2.13 -3.53 10.21
N ARG A 156 1.43 -3.65 11.35
CA ARG A 156 1.69 -2.87 12.57
C ARG A 156 3.01 -3.26 13.22
N GLU A 157 3.30 -4.54 13.33
CA GLU A 157 4.57 -5.04 13.87
C GLU A 157 5.76 -4.57 13.02
N ALA A 158 5.58 -4.50 11.69
CA ALA A 158 6.62 -4.05 10.78
C ALA A 158 7.01 -2.57 10.93
N ASP A 159 6.21 -1.76 11.64
CA ASP A 159 6.60 -0.39 12.04
C ASP A 159 7.73 -0.41 13.10
N GLY A 160 7.83 -1.49 13.88
CA GLY A 160 8.87 -1.69 14.90
C GLY A 160 9.91 -2.77 14.59
N TYR A 161 9.64 -3.63 13.60
CA TYR A 161 10.50 -4.76 13.23
C TYR A 161 10.75 -4.82 11.73
N ASP A 162 12.01 -4.97 11.34
CA ASP A 162 12.38 -5.21 9.96
C ASP A 162 12.01 -6.64 9.55
N TYR A 163 10.78 -6.91 9.14
CA TYR A 163 10.42 -8.18 8.49
C TYR A 163 10.76 -8.16 6.99
N PHE A 164 10.86 -6.98 6.39
CA PHE A 164 11.06 -6.77 4.97
C PHE A 164 12.18 -5.76 4.70
N ARG A 165 12.89 -5.89 3.58
CA ARG A 165 14.03 -5.01 3.21
C ARG A 165 13.67 -3.54 2.90
N SER A 166 12.45 -3.09 3.14
CA SER A 166 12.02 -1.77 2.68
C SER A 166 10.92 -1.16 3.52
N ASP A 167 10.95 0.17 3.62
CA ASP A 167 10.04 1.00 4.40
C ASP A 167 8.54 0.68 4.22
N ASP A 168 7.89 0.61 5.38
CA ASP A 168 6.46 0.55 5.72
C ASP A 168 5.53 -0.26 4.77
N PRO A 169 5.13 -1.49 5.16
CA PRO A 169 4.10 -2.27 4.47
C PRO A 169 2.77 -1.55 4.32
N VAL A 170 2.35 -0.73 5.28
CA VAL A 170 1.08 -0.01 5.25
C VAL A 170 1.11 1.05 4.15
N ALA A 171 2.15 1.90 4.14
CA ALA A 171 2.38 2.87 3.07
C ALA A 171 2.52 2.19 1.70
N ALA A 172 3.22 1.06 1.64
CA ALA A 172 3.41 0.32 0.39
C ALA A 172 2.11 -0.34 -0.10
N ALA A 173 1.30 -0.90 0.80
CA ALA A 173 0.09 -1.65 0.50
C ALA A 173 -1.06 -0.77 0.01
N GLY A 174 -1.10 0.50 0.44
CA GLY A 174 -2.27 1.34 0.23
C GLY A 174 -3.49 0.80 0.98
N PHE A 175 -3.27 0.06 2.06
CA PHE A 175 -4.30 -0.56 2.86
C PHE A 175 -5.02 0.50 3.69
N VAL A 176 -6.35 0.54 3.61
CA VAL A 176 -7.19 1.46 4.38
C VAL A 176 -8.12 0.58 5.21
N VAL A 177 -7.81 0.40 6.49
CA VAL A 177 -8.62 -0.43 7.41
C VAL A 177 -10.08 0.02 7.42
N SER A 178 -10.33 1.33 7.39
CA SER A 178 -11.68 1.92 7.39
C SER A 178 -12.54 1.46 6.20
N ASP A 179 -11.95 1.32 5.00
CA ASP A 179 -12.68 0.84 3.82
C ASP A 179 -13.09 -0.62 3.99
N VAL A 180 -12.28 -1.42 4.69
CA VAL A 180 -12.56 -2.83 4.99
C VAL A 180 -13.60 -2.98 6.09
N ALA A 181 -13.52 -2.16 7.14
CA ALA A 181 -14.47 -2.20 8.25
C ALA A 181 -15.89 -1.81 7.81
N ALA A 182 -16.01 -0.89 6.85
CA ALA A 182 -17.29 -0.51 6.27
C ALA A 182 -17.96 -1.66 5.48
N ALA A 183 -17.16 -2.55 4.88
CA ALA A 183 -17.63 -3.66 4.06
C ALA A 183 -17.78 -4.99 4.84
N GLY A 184 -17.32 -5.05 6.09
CA GLY A 184 -16.90 -6.30 6.71
C GLY A 184 -17.86 -6.98 7.68
N HIS A 185 -17.47 -8.21 8.01
CA HIS A 185 -18.02 -9.10 9.04
C HIS A 185 -17.95 -8.46 10.46
N PRO A 186 -18.88 -8.77 11.39
CA PRO A 186 -18.87 -8.23 12.74
C PRO A 186 -17.54 -8.40 13.49
N HIS A 187 -16.89 -9.55 13.37
CA HIS A 187 -15.61 -9.82 14.03
C HIS A 187 -14.52 -8.83 13.61
N PHE A 188 -14.33 -8.63 12.30
CA PHE A 188 -13.37 -7.66 11.79
C PHE A 188 -13.73 -6.21 12.18
N ARG A 189 -15.02 -5.89 12.31
CA ARG A 189 -15.47 -4.57 12.78
C ARG A 189 -15.10 -4.33 14.24
N GLU A 190 -15.19 -5.35 15.08
CA GLU A 190 -14.72 -5.28 16.48
C GLU A 190 -13.21 -5.06 16.54
N PHE A 191 -12.42 -5.83 15.77
CA PHE A 191 -10.98 -5.62 15.67
C PHE A 191 -10.62 -4.22 15.15
N ALA A 192 -11.28 -3.76 14.10
CA ALA A 192 -11.07 -2.41 13.56
C ALA A 192 -11.38 -1.32 14.60
N ALA A 193 -12.42 -1.51 15.41
CA ALA A 193 -12.75 -0.62 16.51
C ALA A 193 -11.70 -0.67 17.63
N GLU A 194 -11.19 -1.87 17.98
CA GLU A 194 -10.14 -2.05 18.99
C GLU A 194 -8.85 -1.34 18.62
N ILE A 195 -8.43 -1.41 17.35
CA ILE A 195 -7.23 -0.70 16.88
C ILE A 195 -7.46 0.80 16.60
N GLY A 196 -8.67 1.30 16.85
CA GLY A 196 -9.03 2.71 16.65
C GLY A 196 -9.14 3.14 15.18
N ALA A 197 -9.33 2.19 14.25
CA ALA A 197 -9.64 2.52 12.87
C ALA A 197 -11.07 3.08 12.82
N ALA A 198 -11.21 4.37 12.54
CA ALA A 198 -12.52 5.01 12.44
C ALA A 198 -13.37 4.28 11.38
N ILE A 199 -14.45 3.64 11.83
CA ILE A 199 -15.45 3.02 10.96
C ILE A 199 -16.37 4.16 10.51
N PRO A 200 -16.47 4.48 9.21
CA PRO A 200 -17.42 5.47 8.74
C PRO A 200 -18.85 5.02 9.10
N PRO A 201 -19.74 5.98 9.45
CA PRO A 201 -21.14 5.68 9.82
C PRO A 201 -21.93 5.07 8.66
#